data_AF-A0A661EKB2-F1
#
_entry.id   AF-A0A661EKB2-F1
#
_cell.length_a   1.000
_cell.length_b   1.000
_cell.length_c   1.000
_cell.angle_alpha   90.00
_cell.angle_beta   90.00
_cell.angle_gamma   90.00
#
_symmetry.space_group_name_H-M   'P 1'
#
loop_
_entity.id
_entity.type
_entity.pdbx_description
1 polymer ?
#
loop_
_entity_poly.entity_id
_entity_poly.type
_entity_poly.pdbx_seq_one_letter_code
_entity_poly.pdbx_strand_id
1 'polypeptide(L)'
;MTSVSRLPVIRKCNRHTPPFVDPDVYFRFSDGQLTETLPAAGYALKEPNGLVAAGGVLDAQTLIAAYSAGIFPWFNDDEDAVLWWSPDPRAVIDPQSPRITRSLAKRIRSGCFQVTADTAFAAVIAECAAQRADAEGTWITANMSAAYLELHRLGYAHSVEVWENRQLVGGLYGVALGGVFFGESMFF
;
A
#
# COMPACT_ATOMS: atom_id res chain seq x y z
N MET A 1 -26.64 25.92 21.80
CA MET A 1 -25.71 25.55 20.71
C MET A 1 -24.43 25.13 21.42
N THR A 2 -24.12 23.84 21.58
CA THR A 2 -23.87 22.86 20.52
C THR A 2 -24.28 21.47 21.02
N SER A 3 -24.99 20.72 20.17
CA SER A 3 -25.56 19.40 20.46
C SER A 3 -24.48 18.32 20.49
N VAL A 4 -24.33 17.62 21.61
CA VAL A 4 -23.61 16.35 21.71
C VAL A 4 -24.57 15.25 21.25
N SER A 5 -24.39 14.79 20.01
CA SER A 5 -25.17 13.71 19.44
C SER A 5 -24.64 12.35 19.90
N ARG A 6 -25.56 11.43 20.21
CA ARG A 6 -25.35 10.13 20.85
C ARG A 6 -24.44 9.19 20.03
N LEU A 7 -23.43 8.63 20.68
CA LEU A 7 -22.73 7.42 20.26
C LEU A 7 -23.65 6.20 20.47
N PRO A 8 -23.93 5.35 19.47
CA PRO A 8 -24.68 4.13 19.72
C PRO A 8 -23.74 3.01 20.20
N VAL A 9 -24.04 2.57 21.42
CA VAL A 9 -23.89 1.23 22.03
C VAL A 9 -22.98 0.22 21.30
N ILE A 10 -21.80 0.01 21.86
CA ILE A 10 -20.94 -1.16 21.62
C ILE A 10 -21.71 -2.43 22.02
N ARG A 11 -22.12 -3.26 21.05
CA ARG A 11 -22.60 -4.62 21.33
C ARG A 11 -21.44 -5.61 21.20
N LYS A 12 -21.14 -6.31 22.30
CA LYS A 12 -20.24 -7.48 22.29
C LYS A 12 -20.75 -8.50 21.27
N CYS A 13 -19.88 -8.89 20.34
CA CYS A 13 -20.14 -9.91 19.33
C CYS A 13 -20.29 -11.28 20.01
N ASN A 14 -21.47 -11.90 19.91
CA ASN A 14 -21.71 -13.29 20.34
C ASN A 14 -21.63 -14.21 19.10
N ARG A 15 -20.95 -15.34 19.26
CA ARG A 15 -20.34 -16.17 18.20
C ARG A 15 -21.23 -16.77 17.09
N HIS A 16 -22.53 -16.55 16.98
CA HIS A 16 -23.39 -17.41 16.15
C HIS A 16 -24.49 -16.68 15.35
N THR A 17 -24.14 -15.68 14.53
CA THR A 17 -25.03 -15.22 13.44
C THR A 17 -24.18 -14.51 12.36
N PRO A 18 -24.33 -14.83 11.05
CA PRO A 18 -23.57 -14.16 10.00
C PRO A 18 -24.10 -12.73 9.84
N PRO A 19 -23.28 -11.67 9.97
CA PRO A 19 -23.82 -10.33 9.94
C PRO A 19 -23.98 -9.89 8.49
N PHE A 20 -25.21 -9.53 8.13
CA PHE A 20 -25.44 -8.48 7.16
C PHE A 20 -24.60 -7.27 7.60
N VAL A 21 -23.71 -6.84 6.70
CA VAL A 21 -22.75 -5.77 6.91
C VAL A 21 -23.51 -4.45 7.01
N ASP A 22 -23.48 -3.85 8.19
CA ASP A 22 -23.89 -2.48 8.44
C ASP A 22 -22.85 -1.54 7.80
N PRO A 23 -23.26 -0.51 7.03
CA PRO A 23 -22.34 0.43 6.39
C PRO A 23 -21.40 1.16 7.37
N ASP A 24 -21.67 1.13 8.67
CA ASP A 24 -20.86 1.76 9.72
C ASP A 24 -19.91 0.79 10.46
N VAL A 25 -19.81 -0.49 10.06
CA VAL A 25 -18.95 -1.49 10.72
C VAL A 25 -17.65 -1.69 9.94
N TYR A 26 -16.70 -0.79 10.16
CA TYR A 26 -15.29 -1.05 9.89
C TYR A 26 -14.75 -1.98 10.97
N PHE A 27 -13.95 -2.98 10.59
CA PHE A 27 -13.13 -3.70 11.57
C PHE A 27 -12.13 -2.71 12.16
N ARG A 28 -12.54 -2.05 13.24
CA ARG A 28 -11.69 -1.22 14.08
C ARG A 28 -11.07 -2.15 15.12
N PHE A 29 -9.76 -2.29 15.11
CA PHE A 29 -9.06 -3.01 16.18
C PHE A 29 -9.40 -2.30 17.50
N SER A 30 -10.23 -2.94 18.33
CA SER A 30 -10.99 -2.33 19.45
C SER A 30 -10.12 -1.79 20.59
N ASP A 31 -8.84 -2.16 20.61
CA ASP A 31 -8.07 -2.21 21.85
C ASP A 31 -6.55 -1.97 21.66
N GLY A 32 -6.11 -1.61 20.45
CA GLY A 32 -4.66 -1.51 20.17
C GLY A 32 -3.92 -2.83 20.41
N GLN A 33 -4.64 -3.95 20.49
CA GLN A 33 -4.10 -5.28 20.63
C GLN A 33 -4.31 -6.07 19.34
N LEU A 34 -3.25 -6.82 19.00
CA LEU A 34 -3.12 -7.68 17.84
C LEU A 34 -4.28 -8.68 17.78
N THR A 35 -5.22 -8.51 16.84
CA THR A 35 -5.79 -9.68 16.18
C THR A 35 -4.92 -9.94 14.96
N GLU A 36 -4.11 -11.00 15.01
CA GLU A 36 -3.04 -11.36 14.06
C GLU A 36 -3.48 -11.55 12.59
N THR A 37 -4.74 -11.33 12.26
CA THR A 37 -5.27 -11.60 10.92
C THR A 37 -6.27 -10.53 10.52
N LEU A 38 -5.95 -9.81 9.44
CA LEU A 38 -6.93 -9.01 8.70
C LEU A 38 -8.12 -9.90 8.27
N PRO A 39 -9.34 -9.33 8.16
CA PRO A 39 -10.46 -10.03 7.55
C PRO A 39 -10.08 -10.54 6.15
N ALA A 40 -10.67 -11.67 5.74
CA ALA A 40 -10.44 -12.16 4.38
C ALA A 40 -10.90 -11.13 3.35
N ALA A 41 -10.15 -10.98 2.26
CA ALA A 41 -10.44 -10.04 1.17
C ALA A 41 -11.87 -10.13 0.61
N GLY A 42 -12.51 -11.31 0.67
CA GLY A 42 -13.90 -11.50 0.26
C GLY A 42 -14.95 -10.75 1.09
N TYR A 43 -14.56 -10.16 2.22
CA TYR A 43 -15.40 -9.28 3.04
C TYR A 43 -15.23 -7.79 2.72
N ALA A 44 -14.44 -7.44 1.70
CA ALA A 44 -14.25 -6.05 1.29
C ALA A 44 -15.58 -5.39 0.92
N LEU A 45 -15.72 -4.10 1.28
CA LEU A 45 -16.86 -3.29 0.89
C LEU A 45 -16.91 -3.10 -0.63
N LYS A 46 -18.13 -3.02 -1.16
CA LYS A 46 -18.36 -2.60 -2.56
C LYS A 46 -18.18 -1.10 -2.74
N GLU A 47 -18.57 -0.32 -1.72
CA GLU A 47 -18.43 1.13 -1.69
C GLU A 47 -18.04 1.57 -0.26
N PRO A 48 -16.88 2.24 -0.07
CA PRO A 48 -15.84 2.47 -1.08
C PRO A 48 -15.20 1.14 -1.51
N ASN A 49 -14.96 0.99 -2.81
CA ASN A 49 -14.53 -0.29 -3.39
C ASN A 49 -13.23 -0.80 -2.74
N GLY A 50 -13.32 -1.98 -2.13
CA GLY A 50 -12.18 -2.71 -1.63
C GLY A 50 -11.84 -2.47 -0.16
N LEU A 51 -12.52 -1.56 0.54
CA LEU A 51 -12.16 -1.30 1.95
C LEU A 51 -12.47 -2.53 2.83
N VAL A 52 -11.45 -3.05 3.52
CA VAL A 52 -11.52 -4.27 4.33
C VAL A 52 -11.56 -3.96 5.83
N ALA A 53 -10.67 -3.07 6.30
CA ALA A 53 -10.50 -2.79 7.73
C ALA A 53 -9.88 -1.40 7.97
N ALA A 54 -9.99 -0.92 9.21
CA ALA A 54 -9.39 0.34 9.66
C ALA A 54 -8.66 0.16 11.01
N GLY A 55 -7.47 0.73 11.14
CA GLY A 55 -6.60 0.62 12.31
C GLY A 55 -5.62 -0.54 12.21
N GLY A 56 -5.09 -0.98 13.36
CA GLY A 56 -4.02 -1.97 13.43
C GLY A 56 -2.64 -1.32 13.42
N VAL A 57 -1.59 -2.13 13.34
CA VAL A 57 -0.21 -1.67 13.36
C VAL A 57 0.36 -1.69 11.94
N LEU A 58 1.09 -0.62 11.60
CA LEU A 58 1.83 -0.53 10.35
C LEU A 58 3.26 -1.02 10.54
N ASP A 59 3.44 -2.34 10.55
CA ASP A 59 4.75 -2.98 10.64
C ASP A 59 4.95 -4.03 9.55
N ALA A 60 6.19 -4.48 9.39
CA ALA A 60 6.55 -5.42 8.33
C ALA A 60 5.80 -6.75 8.44
N GLN A 61 5.54 -7.25 9.65
CA GLN A 61 4.83 -8.52 9.84
C GLN A 61 3.38 -8.42 9.38
N THR A 62 2.70 -7.35 9.76
CA THR A 62 1.33 -7.07 9.36
C THR A 62 1.23 -6.86 7.86
N LEU A 63 2.19 -6.15 7.26
CA LEU A 63 2.24 -5.96 5.80
C LEU A 63 2.42 -7.28 5.06
N ILE A 64 3.35 -8.14 5.49
CA ILE A 64 3.54 -9.47 4.87
C ILE A 64 2.24 -10.28 4.92
N ALA A 65 1.56 -10.29 6.08
CA ALA A 65 0.27 -10.95 6.22
C ALA A 65 -0.78 -10.35 5.28
N ALA A 66 -0.87 -9.02 5.19
CA ALA A 66 -1.80 -8.32 4.30
C ALA A 66 -1.55 -8.67 2.83
N TYR A 67 -0.32 -8.54 2.33
CA TYR A 67 0.02 -8.86 0.94
C TYR A 67 -0.24 -10.32 0.61
N SER A 68 0.01 -11.25 1.55
CA SER A 68 -0.30 -12.67 1.35
C SER A 68 -1.79 -12.94 1.15
N ALA A 69 -2.65 -12.05 1.67
CA ALA A 69 -4.10 -12.08 1.53
C ALA A 69 -4.63 -11.18 0.40
N GLY A 70 -3.75 -10.55 -0.40
CA GLY A 70 -4.15 -9.61 -1.45
C GLY A 70 -4.56 -8.22 -0.95
N ILE A 71 -4.28 -7.92 0.31
CA ILE A 71 -4.66 -6.67 0.99
C ILE A 71 -3.45 -5.73 1.06
N PHE A 72 -3.67 -4.43 0.89
CA PHE A 72 -2.61 -3.42 1.00
C PHE A 72 -3.08 -2.21 1.81
N PRO A 73 -2.17 -1.50 2.51
CA PRO A 73 -2.50 -0.28 3.23
C PRO A 73 -2.60 0.89 2.25
N TRP A 74 -3.56 1.79 2.46
CA TRP A 74 -3.61 3.06 1.76
C TRP A 74 -4.45 4.05 2.55
N PHE A 75 -3.84 5.11 3.06
CA PHE A 75 -4.47 6.09 3.95
C PHE A 75 -3.74 7.43 3.84
N ASN A 76 -4.41 8.52 4.19
CA ASN A 76 -3.81 9.85 4.18
C ASN A 76 -3.33 10.25 5.59
N ASP A 77 -2.46 11.26 5.67
CA ASP A 77 -1.92 11.78 6.95
C ASP A 77 -3.01 12.36 7.89
N ASP A 78 -4.15 12.77 7.35
CA ASP A 78 -5.30 13.28 8.11
C ASP A 78 -6.20 12.17 8.68
N GLU A 79 -5.94 10.91 8.34
CA GLU A 79 -6.68 9.77 8.86
C GLU A 79 -6.06 9.25 10.17
N ASP A 80 -6.89 9.13 11.21
CA ASP A 80 -6.47 8.65 12.55
C ASP A 80 -6.10 7.14 12.59
N ALA A 81 -6.20 6.43 11.45
CA ALA A 81 -6.06 4.98 11.38
C ALA A 81 -5.58 4.49 10.01
N VAL A 82 -4.81 3.40 9.99
CA VAL A 82 -4.43 2.70 8.74
C VAL A 82 -5.67 2.09 8.08
N LEU A 83 -5.91 2.39 6.81
CA LEU A 83 -6.96 1.73 6.04
C LEU A 83 -6.39 0.61 5.17
N TRP A 84 -7.09 -0.51 5.12
CA TRP A 84 -6.67 -1.74 4.44
C TRP A 84 -7.62 -2.08 3.29
N TRP A 85 -7.07 -2.35 2.11
CA TRP A 85 -7.84 -2.42 0.86
C TRP A 85 -7.58 -3.68 0.04
N SER A 86 -8.62 -4.18 -0.62
CA SER A 86 -8.61 -5.26 -1.60
C SER A 86 -9.73 -5.05 -2.63
N PRO A 87 -9.54 -4.17 -3.63
CA PRO A 87 -10.56 -3.80 -4.60
C PRO A 87 -10.90 -4.92 -5.57
N ASP A 88 -12.15 -4.92 -6.04
CA ASP A 88 -12.66 -5.80 -7.10
C ASP A 88 -13.38 -4.96 -8.17
N PRO A 89 -12.91 -4.92 -9.43
CA PRO A 89 -11.75 -5.63 -9.96
C PRO A 89 -10.41 -5.04 -9.51
N ARG A 90 -9.38 -5.90 -9.42
CA ARG A 90 -8.00 -5.49 -9.13
C ARG A 90 -7.24 -5.13 -10.41
N ALA A 91 -6.59 -3.98 -10.42
CA ALA A 91 -5.68 -3.60 -11.50
C ALA A 91 -4.42 -4.48 -11.46
N VAL A 92 -4.07 -5.09 -12.61
CA VAL A 92 -2.90 -5.95 -12.77
C VAL A 92 -2.18 -5.62 -14.09
N ILE A 93 -0.86 -5.81 -14.10
CA ILE A 93 -0.02 -5.68 -15.29
C ILE A 93 0.58 -7.05 -15.58
N ASP A 94 0.38 -7.57 -16.80
CA ASP A 94 1.07 -8.77 -17.26
C ASP A 94 2.51 -8.42 -17.67
N PRO A 95 3.53 -8.91 -16.95
CA PRO A 95 4.93 -8.62 -17.28
C PRO A 95 5.37 -9.24 -18.61
N GLN A 96 4.64 -10.22 -19.16
CA GLN A 96 4.95 -10.84 -20.46
C GLN A 96 4.52 -9.99 -21.64
N SER A 97 3.62 -9.01 -21.42
CA SER A 97 2.99 -8.25 -22.49
C SER A 97 3.07 -6.73 -22.27
N PRO A 98 4.26 -6.14 -21.98
CA PRO A 98 4.36 -4.72 -21.72
C PRO A 98 4.10 -3.92 -22.99
N ARG A 99 3.29 -2.86 -22.88
CA ARG A 99 3.07 -1.92 -23.98
C ARG A 99 4.26 -0.98 -24.12
N ILE A 100 5.25 -1.34 -24.92
CA ILE A 100 6.42 -0.49 -25.21
C ILE A 100 6.15 0.35 -26.46
N THR A 101 6.01 1.66 -26.30
CA THR A 101 5.83 2.58 -27.43
C THR A 101 7.13 2.75 -28.22
N ARG A 102 7.02 3.17 -29.49
CA ARG A 102 8.18 3.41 -30.36
C ARG A 102 9.17 4.43 -29.77
N SER A 103 8.66 5.48 -29.11
CA SER A 103 9.46 6.52 -28.45
C SER A 103 10.19 5.96 -27.24
N LEU A 104 9.52 5.18 -26.38
CA LEU A 104 10.15 4.50 -25.24
C LEU A 104 11.24 3.53 -25.71
N ALA A 105 10.96 2.71 -26.72
CA ALA A 105 11.94 1.78 -27.28
C ALA A 105 13.17 2.52 -27.85
N LYS A 106 12.98 3.70 -28.46
CA LYS A 106 14.09 4.55 -28.94
C LYS A 106 14.94 5.07 -27.77
N ARG A 107 14.30 5.51 -26.68
CA ARG A 107 14.97 5.99 -25.46
C ARG A 107 15.77 4.88 -24.77
N ILE A 108 15.21 3.69 -24.64
CA ILE A 108 15.93 2.55 -24.05
C ILE A 108 17.19 2.22 -24.87
N ARG A 109 17.08 2.18 -26.20
CA ARG A 109 18.22 1.88 -27.09
C ARG A 109 19.31 2.94 -27.11
N SER A 110 19.06 4.18 -26.67
CA SER A 110 20.14 5.19 -26.63
C SER A 110 21.15 4.95 -25.52
N GLY A 111 20.86 4.05 -24.57
CA GLY A 111 21.80 3.70 -23.49
C GLY A 111 22.10 4.86 -22.54
N CYS A 112 21.23 5.87 -22.48
CA CYS A 112 21.40 7.04 -21.62
C CYS A 112 21.13 6.75 -20.15
N PHE A 113 20.43 5.66 -19.85
CA PHE A 113 20.06 5.26 -18.51
C PHE A 113 20.76 3.98 -18.08
N GLN A 114 21.19 3.95 -16.83
CA GLN A 114 21.59 2.73 -16.13
C GLN A 114 20.43 2.31 -15.22
N VAL A 115 20.10 1.03 -15.23
CA VAL A 115 19.07 0.45 -14.35
C VAL A 115 19.75 -0.46 -13.33
N THR A 116 19.41 -0.29 -12.05
CA THR A 116 19.85 -1.16 -10.96
C THR A 116 18.64 -1.59 -10.13
N ALA A 117 18.86 -2.53 -9.21
CA ALA A 117 17.86 -2.94 -8.25
C ALA A 117 18.49 -3.04 -6.86
N ASP A 118 17.71 -2.69 -5.84
CA ASP A 118 18.08 -2.77 -4.42
C ASP A 118 19.38 -2.04 -4.05
N THR A 119 19.74 -0.99 -4.80
CA THR A 119 20.96 -0.20 -4.51
C THR A 119 20.67 1.09 -3.76
N ALA A 120 19.45 1.62 -3.87
CA ALA A 120 19.07 2.90 -3.27
C ALA A 120 17.60 2.93 -2.84
N PHE A 121 17.09 1.86 -2.22
CA PHE A 121 15.68 1.74 -1.80
C PHE A 121 15.19 2.94 -0.99
N ALA A 122 15.98 3.39 0.00
CA ALA A 122 15.65 4.54 0.83
C ALA A 122 15.56 5.85 0.03
N ALA A 123 16.36 6.02 -1.02
CA ALA A 123 16.26 7.17 -1.90
C ALA A 123 15.00 7.09 -2.77
N VAL A 124 14.70 5.92 -3.34
CA VAL A 124 13.50 5.71 -4.17
C VAL A 124 12.22 6.00 -3.42
N ILE A 125 12.07 5.52 -2.17
CA ILE A 125 10.87 5.79 -1.38
C ILE A 125 10.75 7.27 -1.00
N ALA A 126 11.88 7.93 -0.72
CA ALA A 126 11.91 9.37 -0.41
C ALA A 126 11.49 10.22 -1.62
N GLU A 127 12.02 9.92 -2.81
CA GLU A 127 11.64 10.60 -4.06
C GLU A 127 10.16 10.34 -4.42
N CYS A 128 9.67 9.11 -4.22
CA CYS A 128 8.25 8.80 -4.38
C CYS A 128 7.36 9.63 -3.44
N ALA A 129 7.78 9.83 -2.19
CA ALA A 129 7.06 10.65 -1.24
C ALA A 129 7.08 12.13 -1.64
N ALA A 130 8.25 12.63 -2.07
CA ALA A 130 8.44 14.02 -2.47
C ALA A 130 7.62 14.38 -3.72
N GLN A 131 7.66 13.57 -4.78
CA GLN A 131 6.92 13.83 -6.02
C GLN A 131 5.40 13.97 -5.78
N ARG A 132 4.85 13.23 -4.82
CA ARG A 132 3.42 13.30 -4.50
C ARG A 132 3.05 14.46 -3.58
N ALA A 133 3.98 14.90 -2.74
CA ALA A 133 3.76 16.04 -1.86
C ALA A 133 3.38 17.31 -2.65
N ASP A 134 3.96 17.50 -3.84
CA ASP A 134 3.70 18.66 -4.70
C ASP A 134 2.33 18.62 -5.41
N ALA A 135 1.66 17.46 -5.46
CA ALA A 135 0.41 17.28 -6.21
C ALA A 135 -0.84 17.32 -5.32
N GLU A 136 -0.92 16.44 -4.31
CA GLU A 136 -2.19 16.17 -3.57
C GLU A 136 -1.99 15.74 -2.11
N GLY A 137 -0.76 15.83 -1.58
CA GLY A 137 -0.37 15.14 -0.35
C GLY A 137 0.15 13.72 -0.64
N THR A 138 0.91 13.15 0.30
CA THR A 138 1.51 11.83 0.14
C THR A 138 1.00 10.87 1.20
N TRP A 139 0.51 9.71 0.77
CA TRP A 139 0.22 8.58 1.67
C TRP A 139 1.51 7.90 2.15
N ILE A 140 2.68 8.28 1.60
CA ILE A 140 3.99 7.76 2.00
C ILE A 140 4.48 8.58 3.19
N THR A 141 3.85 8.34 4.34
CA THR A 141 4.16 8.97 5.62
C THR A 141 5.50 8.47 6.16
N ALA A 142 6.00 9.09 7.24
CA ALA A 142 7.20 8.61 7.93
C ALA A 142 7.05 7.17 8.45
N ASN A 143 5.86 6.81 8.95
CA ASN A 143 5.57 5.45 9.42
C ASN A 143 5.50 4.45 8.26
N MET A 144 4.88 4.84 7.14
CA MET A 144 4.84 4.03 5.93
C MET A 144 6.26 3.75 5.42
N SER A 145 7.08 4.80 5.37
CA SER A 145 8.49 4.71 4.95
C SER A 145 9.28 3.76 5.84
N ALA A 146 9.13 3.88 7.16
CA ALA A 146 9.81 3.00 8.12
C ALA A 146 9.39 1.52 7.94
N ALA A 147 8.10 1.26 7.71
CA ALA A 147 7.60 -0.10 7.51
C ALA A 147 8.13 -0.74 6.22
N TYR A 148 8.18 0.00 5.11
CA TYR A 148 8.77 -0.52 3.85
C TYR A 148 10.28 -0.66 3.91
N LEU A 149 11.00 0.22 4.63
CA LEU A 149 12.43 0.05 4.86
C LEU A 149 12.72 -1.25 5.63
N GLU A 150 11.88 -1.58 6.61
CA GLU A 150 11.99 -2.85 7.32
C GLU A 150 11.64 -4.04 6.42
N LEU A 151 10.61 -3.95 5.57
CA LEU A 151 10.31 -4.97 4.56
C LEU A 151 11.48 -5.18 3.60
N HIS A 152 12.16 -4.11 3.19
CA HIS A 152 13.33 -4.20 2.33
C HIS A 152 14.48 -4.90 3.05
N ARG A 153 14.74 -4.54 4.31
CA ARG A 153 15.74 -5.21 5.15
C ARG A 153 15.45 -6.71 5.32
N LEU A 154 14.18 -7.09 5.37
CA LEU A 154 13.74 -8.49 5.46
C LEU A 154 13.72 -9.22 4.10
N GLY A 155 13.99 -8.53 2.99
CA GLY A 155 14.03 -9.11 1.65
C GLY A 155 12.67 -9.29 0.98
N TYR A 156 11.64 -8.57 1.43
CA TYR A 156 10.30 -8.58 0.84
C TYR A 156 10.03 -7.37 -0.04
N ALA A 157 10.56 -6.19 0.30
CA ALA A 157 10.42 -5.00 -0.53
C ALA A 157 11.67 -4.77 -1.37
N HIS A 158 11.46 -4.38 -2.62
CA HIS A 158 12.53 -4.17 -3.59
C HIS A 158 12.35 -2.85 -4.33
N SER A 159 13.46 -2.27 -4.75
CA SER A 159 13.49 -1.08 -5.60
C SER A 159 14.13 -1.38 -6.95
N VAL A 160 13.66 -0.64 -7.96
CA VAL A 160 14.31 -0.51 -9.26
C VAL A 160 14.69 0.96 -9.41
N GLU A 161 15.97 1.22 -9.68
CA GLU A 161 16.49 2.58 -9.81
C GLU A 161 16.89 2.87 -11.25
N VAL A 162 16.62 4.10 -11.70
CA VAL A 162 17.01 4.61 -13.01
C VAL A 162 17.98 5.77 -12.82
N TRP A 163 19.18 5.63 -13.39
CA TRP A 163 20.26 6.60 -13.25
C TRP A 163 20.62 7.24 -14.58
N GLU A 164 20.85 8.55 -14.58
CA GLU A 164 21.47 9.29 -15.68
C GLU A 164 22.67 10.05 -15.12
N ASN A 165 23.87 9.88 -15.69
CA ASN A 165 25.09 10.56 -15.22
C ASN A 165 25.35 10.41 -13.70
N ARG A 166 25.02 9.24 -13.12
CA ARG A 166 25.09 8.92 -11.68
C ARG A 166 24.09 9.67 -10.79
N GLN A 167 23.15 10.41 -11.39
CA GLN A 167 22.02 10.98 -10.69
C GLN A 167 20.85 10.01 -10.77
N LEU A 168 20.16 9.83 -9.64
CA LEU A 168 18.93 9.07 -9.57
C LEU A 168 17.82 9.92 -10.20
N VAL A 169 17.28 9.50 -11.35
CA VAL A 169 16.32 10.28 -12.15
C VAL A 169 14.96 9.60 -12.27
N GLY A 170 14.79 8.45 -11.64
CA GLY A 170 13.53 7.74 -11.60
C GLY A 170 13.67 6.43 -10.85
N GLY A 171 12.54 5.84 -10.53
CA GLY A 171 12.54 4.55 -9.86
C GLY A 171 11.15 4.14 -9.43
N LEU A 172 11.08 2.89 -8.99
CA LEU A 172 9.88 2.28 -8.45
C LEU A 172 10.27 1.39 -7.28
N TYR A 173 9.39 1.30 -6.27
CA TYR A 173 9.51 0.28 -5.24
C TYR A 173 8.24 -0.55 -5.15
N GLY A 174 8.37 -1.76 -4.61
CA GLY A 174 7.26 -2.67 -4.44
C GLY A 174 7.58 -3.86 -3.55
N VAL A 175 6.57 -4.68 -3.28
CA VAL A 175 6.70 -5.91 -2.47
C VAL A 175 6.69 -7.13 -3.37
N ALA A 176 7.66 -8.03 -3.22
CA ALA A 176 7.71 -9.31 -3.90
C ALA A 176 7.23 -10.43 -2.96
N LEU A 177 6.14 -11.09 -3.31
CA LEU A 177 5.59 -12.18 -2.51
C LEU A 177 4.84 -13.19 -3.39
N GLY A 178 5.11 -14.49 -3.19
CA GLY A 178 4.34 -15.55 -3.85
C GLY A 178 4.42 -15.57 -5.38
N GLY A 179 5.48 -15.01 -5.98
CA GLY A 179 5.62 -14.88 -7.43
C GLY A 179 4.90 -13.67 -8.03
N VAL A 180 4.35 -12.79 -7.19
CA VAL A 180 3.72 -11.52 -7.56
C VAL A 180 4.59 -10.37 -7.09
N PHE A 181 4.64 -9.29 -7.88
CA PHE A 181 5.24 -8.03 -7.49
C PHE A 181 4.16 -6.95 -7.37
N PHE A 182 3.95 -6.46 -6.16
CA PHE A 182 3.01 -5.38 -5.84
C PHE A 182 3.73 -4.05 -6.02
N GLY A 183 3.45 -3.35 -7.12
CA GLY A 183 4.03 -2.03 -7.39
C GLY A 183 3.37 -0.96 -6.52
N GLU A 184 4.13 -0.39 -5.60
CA GLU A 184 3.62 0.55 -4.59
C GLU A 184 3.64 1.98 -5.11
N SER A 185 4.80 2.42 -5.60
CA SER A 185 4.95 3.76 -6.14
C SER A 185 6.11 3.85 -7.11
N MET A 186 6.10 4.93 -7.90
CA MET A 186 7.21 5.33 -8.76
C MET A 186 7.36 6.85 -8.77
N PHE A 187 8.54 7.32 -9.15
CA PHE A 187 8.84 8.73 -9.43
C PHE A 187 9.66 8.85 -10.73
N PHE A 188 9.62 10.01 -11.39
CA PHE A 188 10.20 10.26 -12.72
C PHE A 188 10.37 11.74 -13.06
#